data_AF-Q7V8S3-F1
#
_entry.id   AF-Q7V8S3-F1
#
_cell.length_a   1.000
_cell.length_b   1.000
_cell.length_c   1.000
_cell.angle_alpha   90.00
_cell.angle_beta   90.00
_cell.angle_gamma   90.00
#
_symmetry.space_group_name_H-M   'P 1'
#
loop_
_entity.id
_entity.type
_entity.pdbx_description
1 polymer ?
#
loop_
_entity_poly.entity_id
_entity_poly.type
_entity_poly.pdbx_seq_one_letter_code
_entity_poly.pdbx_strand_id
1 'polypeptide(L)'
;MKSLKALSKQKGFGLRRNGFGLSETVVAAGASILLIGASSLALRSTQTLVDRSESKASLRQNTTNGLRLLRSEVERSLHILVNNSEAISNEQTRTDLGHKQYAATLKQCESLAENQTKAFKPVFGIKMAEIDTPVIYGFSVSSSNNGYALMRCGAPLDLDGRYNDANGISSLFLAKAIEDIGTMGCYKPEGNCKHPTTPEGDIKGLKEIVEDLDVDFEKDQTPIRSFMEPALRMETDPTRKLVKFIDPDPNNDPKKFEEDSYLETKSGSRTIAKYPLFLAAFARADKRLENYGSDSFYNGTYFRNVRSKRVRFLVDGSGSMSACILWGSKDYPSQARIYWAEVLNYRGRTYKNVWYRSSQYCALTRMESLQTELKRLITSLPEDTKISLQSFSSAGSNNHRTWEKSSNGLVKIGQDGFRESAISFVNSMDNGDPRSWGGTYPWEGLDSSFDDNETDTLYFLTDGKPNKRRDGSSWQDYNYDSTVNHYLDHNKRRKQTLKTNTIAIGLASPWMEDLSTKTSGNYLQVDKHTAAKTLSNGQ
;
A
#
# COMPACT_ATOMS: atom_id res chain seq x y z
N MET A 1 55.38 -22.91 -56.17
CA MET A 1 56.83 -22.93 -55.89
C MET A 1 57.06 -22.91 -54.38
N LYS A 2 58.19 -23.48 -53.92
CA LYS A 2 58.87 -23.38 -52.60
C LYS A 2 58.21 -22.58 -51.44
N SER A 3 58.29 -22.97 -50.15
CA SER A 3 58.71 -24.21 -49.47
C SER A 3 58.85 -23.95 -47.95
N LEU A 4 58.20 -24.76 -47.08
CA LEU A 4 58.64 -25.13 -45.71
C LEU A 4 58.77 -23.96 -44.69
N LYS A 5 58.87 -24.08 -43.34
CA LYS A 5 58.95 -25.13 -42.29
C LYS A 5 58.67 -24.37 -40.94
N ALA A 6 58.45 -24.93 -39.75
CA ALA A 6 57.81 -26.15 -39.24
C ALA A 6 57.98 -26.18 -37.68
N LEU A 7 57.05 -26.82 -36.95
CA LEU A 7 57.22 -27.34 -35.56
C LEU A 7 57.39 -26.26 -34.43
N SER A 8 57.16 -26.52 -33.13
CA SER A 8 57.07 -27.78 -32.38
C SER A 8 56.15 -27.75 -31.12
N LYS A 9 55.81 -28.96 -30.62
CA LYS A 9 55.62 -29.46 -29.22
C LYS A 9 56.03 -28.51 -28.04
N GLN A 10 55.54 -28.60 -26.79
CA GLN A 10 54.99 -29.75 -26.02
C GLN A 10 54.24 -29.35 -24.70
N LYS A 11 53.40 -30.28 -24.19
CA LYS A 11 52.84 -30.49 -22.81
C LYS A 11 53.28 -29.61 -21.61
N GLY A 12 52.32 -29.33 -20.70
CA GLY A 12 52.57 -29.03 -19.26
C GLY A 12 51.28 -28.99 -18.41
N PHE A 13 51.30 -29.55 -17.19
CA PHE A 13 50.17 -29.61 -16.22
C PHE A 13 50.45 -28.69 -15.02
N GLY A 14 49.43 -28.12 -14.36
CA GLY A 14 49.64 -27.33 -13.12
C GLY A 14 48.36 -26.88 -12.41
N LEU A 15 48.35 -26.98 -11.07
CA LEU A 15 47.20 -26.70 -10.19
C LEU A 15 47.65 -25.86 -8.98
N ARG A 16 47.11 -24.63 -8.79
CA ARG A 16 46.62 -24.05 -7.50
C ARG A 16 46.63 -22.50 -7.40
N ARG A 17 45.48 -21.98 -6.95
CA ARG A 17 45.20 -20.87 -5.98
C ARG A 17 45.68 -19.40 -6.21
N ASN A 18 44.64 -18.54 -6.13
CA ASN A 18 44.57 -17.18 -5.55
C ASN A 18 45.16 -15.97 -6.31
N GLY A 19 44.31 -14.95 -6.56
CA GLY A 19 44.73 -13.55 -6.71
C GLY A 19 44.08 -12.74 -7.85
N PHE A 20 42.87 -12.22 -7.61
CA PHE A 20 42.17 -11.07 -8.25
C PHE A 20 42.45 -10.64 -9.73
N GLY A 21 41.36 -10.46 -10.49
CA GLY A 21 41.36 -9.70 -11.75
C GLY A 21 39.95 -9.52 -12.34
N LEU A 22 39.36 -8.35 -12.11
CA LEU A 22 38.16 -7.76 -12.77
C LEU A 22 37.36 -8.65 -13.74
N SER A 23 36.23 -9.21 -13.26
CA SER A 23 35.20 -9.82 -14.12
C SER A 23 33.78 -9.45 -13.70
N GLU A 24 33.60 -8.26 -13.12
CA GLU A 24 32.31 -7.57 -13.15
C GLU A 24 32.21 -6.74 -14.44
N THR A 25 30.98 -6.56 -14.93
CA THR A 25 30.61 -5.73 -16.08
C THR A 25 31.02 -6.26 -17.46
N VAL A 26 30.13 -7.04 -18.09
CA VAL A 26 29.30 -6.63 -19.25
C VAL A 26 28.47 -7.84 -19.67
N VAL A 27 27.15 -7.77 -19.44
CA VAL A 27 26.16 -8.57 -20.18
C VAL A 27 25.36 -7.61 -21.04
N ALA A 28 25.89 -7.33 -22.22
CA ALA A 28 25.25 -6.57 -23.29
C ALA A 28 25.79 -7.06 -24.65
N ALA A 29 25.03 -6.82 -25.72
CA ALA A 29 25.32 -7.16 -27.13
C ALA A 29 25.22 -8.65 -27.55
N GLY A 30 23.99 -9.08 -27.87
CA GLY A 30 23.58 -9.36 -29.26
C GLY A 30 24.20 -10.53 -30.05
N ALA A 31 23.35 -11.52 -30.37
CA ALA A 31 23.46 -12.52 -31.46
C ALA A 31 24.66 -13.51 -31.37
N SER A 32 24.57 -14.79 -31.77
CA SER A 32 23.79 -15.38 -32.86
C SER A 32 23.67 -16.90 -32.68
N ILE A 33 22.60 -17.53 -33.19
CA ILE A 33 22.68 -18.90 -33.75
C ILE A 33 21.92 -18.89 -35.08
N LEU A 34 22.55 -19.44 -36.12
CA LEU A 34 22.08 -19.39 -37.51
C LEU A 34 22.34 -20.75 -38.17
N LEU A 35 21.33 -21.38 -38.77
CA LEU A 35 21.50 -22.46 -39.78
C LEU A 35 20.27 -22.53 -40.72
N ILE A 36 20.43 -23.18 -41.88
CA ILE A 36 19.64 -22.95 -43.12
C ILE A 36 18.98 -24.28 -43.58
N GLY A 37 17.76 -24.34 -44.15
CA GLY A 37 16.83 -23.27 -44.55
C GLY A 37 15.57 -23.81 -45.28
N ALA A 38 15.35 -23.44 -46.56
CA ALA A 38 14.33 -24.00 -47.46
C ALA A 38 12.88 -24.13 -46.93
N SER A 39 12.28 -23.02 -46.46
CA SER A 39 10.81 -22.82 -46.38
C SER A 39 10.46 -21.33 -46.29
N SER A 40 10.87 -20.55 -47.29
CA SER A 40 10.92 -19.07 -47.26
C SER A 40 9.57 -18.35 -47.14
N LEU A 41 8.44 -19.02 -47.39
CA LEU A 41 7.10 -18.47 -47.20
C LEU A 41 6.49 -18.83 -45.82
N ALA A 42 6.78 -20.03 -45.28
CA ALA A 42 6.33 -20.42 -43.95
C ALA A 42 7.16 -19.77 -42.84
N LEU A 43 8.47 -19.56 -43.04
CA LEU A 43 9.31 -18.91 -42.04
C LEU A 43 8.95 -17.44 -41.82
N ARG A 44 8.42 -16.73 -42.83
CA ARG A 44 7.89 -15.37 -42.64
C ARG A 44 6.58 -15.34 -41.82
N SER A 45 5.70 -16.33 -41.96
CA SER A 45 4.51 -16.42 -41.12
C SER A 45 4.86 -16.87 -39.70
N THR A 46 5.74 -17.86 -39.53
CA THR A 46 6.19 -18.27 -38.19
C THR A 46 6.97 -17.17 -37.49
N GLN A 47 7.89 -16.47 -38.18
CA GLN A 47 8.62 -15.37 -37.57
C GLN A 47 7.70 -14.20 -37.23
N THR A 48 6.81 -13.77 -38.12
CA THR A 48 5.81 -12.73 -37.74
C THR A 48 4.84 -13.20 -36.66
N LEU A 49 4.54 -14.49 -36.51
CA LEU A 49 3.76 -15.03 -35.40
C LEU A 49 4.56 -15.09 -34.09
N VAL A 50 5.85 -15.39 -34.15
CA VAL A 50 6.78 -15.36 -33.00
C VAL A 50 7.02 -13.92 -32.56
N ASP A 51 7.37 -13.02 -33.47
CA ASP A 51 7.52 -11.58 -33.22
C ASP A 51 6.23 -10.98 -32.64
N ARG A 52 5.05 -11.40 -33.14
CA ARG A 52 3.74 -11.02 -32.59
C ARG A 52 3.49 -11.61 -31.20
N SER A 53 3.87 -12.86 -30.97
CA SER A 53 3.72 -13.55 -29.68
C SER A 53 4.62 -12.92 -28.62
N GLU A 54 5.88 -12.64 -28.96
CA GLU A 54 6.89 -11.99 -28.13
C GLU A 54 6.51 -10.53 -27.86
N SER A 55 6.12 -9.76 -28.88
CA SER A 55 5.60 -8.39 -28.71
C SER A 55 4.36 -8.38 -27.81
N LYS A 56 3.42 -9.31 -28.00
CA LYS A 56 2.20 -9.43 -27.18
C LYS A 56 2.52 -9.89 -25.75
N ALA A 57 3.53 -10.74 -25.55
CA ALA A 57 3.99 -11.16 -24.22
C ALA A 57 4.69 -10.01 -23.48
N SER A 58 5.58 -9.28 -24.14
CA SER A 58 6.24 -8.08 -23.62
C SER A 58 5.22 -6.98 -23.27
N LEU A 59 4.28 -6.68 -24.18
CA LEU A 59 3.19 -5.73 -23.96
C LEU A 59 2.35 -6.13 -22.73
N ARG A 60 1.97 -7.42 -22.62
CA ARG A 60 1.26 -7.94 -21.44
C ARG A 60 2.08 -7.79 -20.16
N GLN A 61 3.37 -8.16 -20.17
CA GLN A 61 4.23 -8.10 -18.99
C GLN A 61 4.45 -6.67 -18.49
N ASN A 62 4.76 -5.74 -19.39
CA ASN A 62 4.94 -4.32 -19.05
C ASN A 62 3.64 -3.75 -18.48
N THR A 63 2.50 -4.05 -19.11
CA THR A 63 1.17 -3.61 -18.66
C THR A 63 0.78 -4.22 -17.33
N THR A 64 1.04 -5.51 -17.09
CA THR A 64 0.77 -6.15 -15.79
C THR A 64 1.58 -5.49 -14.67
N ASN A 65 2.85 -5.16 -14.91
CA ASN A 65 3.68 -4.45 -13.93
C ASN A 65 3.14 -3.03 -13.66
N GLY A 66 2.79 -2.30 -14.72
CA GLY A 66 2.19 -0.97 -14.67
C GLY A 66 0.87 -0.90 -13.92
N LEU A 67 -0.08 -1.77 -14.29
CA LEU A 67 -1.38 -1.89 -13.62
C LEU A 67 -1.25 -2.36 -12.17
N ARG A 68 -0.29 -3.23 -11.85
CA ARG A 68 -0.01 -3.65 -10.47
C ARG A 68 0.52 -2.49 -9.63
N LEU A 69 1.41 -1.68 -10.19
CA LEU A 69 1.91 -0.46 -9.54
C LEU A 69 0.75 0.52 -9.30
N LEU A 70 0.03 0.93 -10.35
CA LEU A 70 -1.09 1.88 -10.25
C LEU A 70 -2.16 1.39 -9.27
N ARG A 71 -2.57 0.12 -9.34
CA ARG A 71 -3.49 -0.46 -8.35
C ARG A 71 -2.96 -0.36 -6.92
N SER A 72 -1.68 -0.65 -6.70
CA SER A 72 -1.05 -0.58 -5.38
C SER A 72 -0.92 0.85 -4.85
N GLU A 73 -0.77 1.86 -5.71
CA GLU A 73 -0.82 3.27 -5.28
C GLU A 73 -2.25 3.69 -4.95
N VAL A 74 -3.23 3.38 -5.81
CA VAL A 74 -4.66 3.62 -5.53
C VAL A 74 -5.08 2.97 -4.22
N GLU A 75 -4.82 1.67 -4.00
CA GLU A 75 -5.19 0.93 -2.78
C GLU A 75 -4.51 1.44 -1.49
N ARG A 76 -3.38 2.16 -1.59
CA ARG A 76 -2.72 2.81 -0.44
C ARG A 76 -3.19 4.24 -0.21
N SER A 77 -3.75 4.89 -1.23
CA SER A 77 -4.11 6.30 -1.22
C SER A 77 -5.23 6.68 -0.25
N LEU A 78 -5.25 7.96 0.11
CA LEU A 78 -6.32 8.61 0.85
C LEU A 78 -7.51 8.91 -0.06
N HIS A 79 -7.28 9.49 -1.23
CA HIS A 79 -8.32 9.76 -2.24
C HIS A 79 -7.69 10.10 -3.60
N ILE A 80 -8.52 10.04 -4.63
CA ILE A 80 -8.20 10.45 -5.99
C ILE A 80 -8.45 11.95 -6.15
N LEU A 81 -7.57 12.62 -6.88
CA LEU A 81 -7.67 14.02 -7.26
C LEU A 81 -8.06 14.10 -8.73
N VAL A 82 -9.07 14.88 -9.09
CA VAL A 82 -9.50 15.08 -10.49
C VAL A 82 -9.88 16.54 -10.72
N ASN A 83 -9.72 17.02 -11.95
CA ASN A 83 -10.39 18.22 -12.41
C ASN A 83 -11.86 17.91 -12.72
N ASN A 84 -12.73 18.92 -12.68
CA ASN A 84 -14.14 18.77 -13.01
C ASN A 84 -14.58 19.89 -13.95
N SER A 85 -15.42 19.56 -14.93
CA SER A 85 -16.04 20.53 -15.84
C SER A 85 -17.18 21.31 -15.17
N GLU A 86 -17.83 20.71 -14.17
CA GLU A 86 -18.90 21.32 -13.37
C GLU A 86 -18.35 22.01 -12.10
N ALA A 87 -19.08 23.00 -11.58
CA ALA A 87 -18.69 23.75 -10.39
C ALA A 87 -18.59 22.85 -9.14
N ILE A 88 -17.38 22.76 -8.57
CA ILE A 88 -17.04 21.81 -7.50
C ILE A 88 -17.77 22.18 -6.20
N SER A 89 -18.47 21.21 -5.61
CA SER A 89 -19.09 21.40 -4.28
C SER A 89 -18.05 21.54 -3.16
N ASN A 90 -18.38 22.24 -2.07
CA ASN A 90 -17.46 22.47 -0.95
C ASN A 90 -16.86 21.18 -0.33
N GLU A 91 -17.53 20.02 -0.50
CA GLU A 91 -17.05 18.72 -0.01
C GLU A 91 -16.02 18.05 -0.95
N GLN A 92 -16.02 18.47 -2.22
CA GLN A 92 -15.17 17.95 -3.30
C GLN A 92 -13.96 18.85 -3.61
N THR A 93 -13.88 20.07 -3.07
CA THR A 93 -12.72 20.97 -3.25
C THR A 93 -11.39 20.33 -2.77
N ARG A 94 -11.44 19.44 -1.77
CA ARG A 94 -10.28 18.64 -1.29
C ARG A 94 -9.81 17.56 -2.26
N THR A 95 -10.64 17.23 -3.24
CA THR A 95 -10.37 16.25 -4.32
C THR A 95 -10.15 16.93 -5.68
N ASP A 96 -10.09 18.26 -5.69
CA ASP A 96 -9.76 19.04 -6.88
C ASP A 96 -8.26 18.94 -7.18
N LEU A 97 -7.92 18.45 -8.37
CA LEU A 97 -6.55 18.41 -8.85
C LEU A 97 -6.01 19.82 -9.19
N GLY A 98 -6.89 20.74 -9.59
CA GLY A 98 -6.58 22.16 -9.84
C GLY A 98 -6.33 22.99 -8.58
N HIS A 99 -6.49 22.42 -7.39
CA HIS A 99 -6.32 23.16 -6.14
C HIS A 99 -4.90 23.72 -5.98
N LYS A 100 -4.80 24.97 -5.50
CA LYS A 100 -3.54 25.75 -5.43
C LYS A 100 -2.36 25.02 -4.77
N GLN A 101 -2.63 24.13 -3.82
CA GLN A 101 -1.61 23.32 -3.13
C GLN A 101 -0.85 22.35 -4.05
N TYR A 102 -1.48 21.90 -5.15
CA TYR A 102 -0.89 20.94 -6.09
C TYR A 102 -0.22 21.61 -7.29
N ALA A 103 -0.45 22.92 -7.51
CA ALA A 103 0.08 23.67 -8.66
C ALA A 103 1.61 23.56 -8.81
N ALA A 104 2.36 23.54 -7.70
CA ALA A 104 3.81 23.35 -7.74
C ALA A 104 4.23 21.92 -8.15
N THR A 105 3.44 20.90 -7.81
CA THR A 105 3.66 19.52 -8.23
C THR A 105 3.34 19.35 -9.71
N LEU A 106 2.19 19.88 -10.17
CA LEU A 106 1.78 19.86 -11.58
C LEU A 106 2.83 20.52 -12.47
N LYS A 107 3.25 21.74 -12.13
CA LYS A 107 4.30 22.47 -12.87
C LYS A 107 5.64 21.74 -12.91
N GLN A 108 6.01 21.03 -11.84
CA GLN A 108 7.22 20.20 -11.85
C GLN A 108 7.07 19.00 -12.80
N CYS A 109 5.91 18.35 -12.82
CA CYS A 109 5.64 17.24 -13.75
C CYS A 109 5.66 17.69 -15.21
N GLU A 110 5.09 18.85 -15.51
CA GLU A 110 5.14 19.51 -16.83
C GLU A 110 6.60 19.80 -17.22
N SER A 111 7.38 20.47 -16.36
CA SER A 111 8.79 20.78 -16.63
C SER A 111 9.64 19.52 -16.83
N LEU A 112 9.40 18.44 -16.07
CA LEU A 112 10.05 17.15 -16.28
C LEU A 112 9.70 16.53 -17.64
N ALA A 113 8.51 16.78 -18.17
CA ALA A 113 8.07 16.29 -19.48
C ALA A 113 8.69 17.12 -20.61
N GLU A 114 8.68 18.45 -20.49
CA GLU A 114 9.35 19.39 -21.40
C GLU A 114 10.84 19.07 -21.54
N ASN A 115 11.54 18.83 -20.42
CA ASN A 115 12.93 18.40 -20.39
C ASN A 115 13.18 17.04 -21.10
N GLN A 116 12.15 16.20 -21.24
CA GLN A 116 12.17 14.96 -22.02
C GLN A 116 11.55 15.13 -23.43
N THR A 117 11.22 16.36 -23.84
CA THR A 117 10.51 16.72 -25.09
C THR A 117 9.09 16.13 -25.26
N LYS A 118 8.50 15.61 -24.17
CA LYS A 118 7.18 14.96 -24.14
C LYS A 118 6.09 15.93 -23.73
N ALA A 119 4.87 15.70 -24.23
CA ALA A 119 3.66 16.24 -23.60
C ALA A 119 3.37 15.48 -22.29
N PHE A 120 2.77 16.16 -21.31
CA PHE A 120 2.20 15.54 -20.12
C PHE A 120 0.90 16.24 -19.76
N LYS A 121 -0.24 15.58 -20.02
CA LYS A 121 -1.57 16.08 -19.68
C LYS A 121 -2.07 15.39 -18.42
N PRO A 122 -2.10 16.05 -17.24
CA PRO A 122 -2.59 15.44 -16.00
C PRO A 122 -4.04 14.99 -16.14
N VAL A 123 -4.35 13.73 -15.81
CA VAL A 123 -5.71 13.16 -15.85
C VAL A 123 -6.26 13.01 -14.45
N PHE A 124 -5.48 12.43 -13.55
CA PHE A 124 -5.83 12.29 -12.14
C PHE A 124 -4.58 12.30 -11.26
N GLY A 125 -4.73 12.75 -10.02
CA GLY A 125 -3.73 12.60 -8.97
C GLY A 125 -4.14 11.53 -7.97
N ILE A 126 -3.17 11.00 -7.26
CA ILE A 126 -3.36 10.10 -6.12
C ILE A 126 -2.77 10.78 -4.89
N LYS A 127 -3.61 11.19 -3.93
CA LYS A 127 -3.12 11.73 -2.66
C LYS A 127 -2.79 10.57 -1.73
N MET A 128 -1.51 10.36 -1.48
CA MET A 128 -0.98 9.35 -0.57
C MET A 128 -1.00 9.84 0.89
N ALA A 129 -0.92 8.89 1.83
CA ALA A 129 -0.75 9.19 3.26
C ALA A 129 0.75 9.28 3.64
N GLU A 130 1.60 8.64 2.85
CA GLU A 130 3.04 8.50 3.10
C GLU A 130 3.88 9.67 2.56
N ILE A 131 3.33 10.50 1.65
CA ILE A 131 4.04 11.62 1.01
C ILE A 131 3.16 12.86 0.87
N ASP A 132 3.78 14.05 0.95
CA ASP A 132 3.08 15.33 0.83
C ASP A 132 2.65 15.64 -0.61
N THR A 133 3.54 15.42 -1.58
CA THR A 133 3.25 15.57 -3.02
C THR A 133 2.35 14.43 -3.52
N PRO A 134 1.24 14.71 -4.23
CA PRO A 134 0.45 13.65 -4.85
C PRO A 134 1.22 12.99 -6.00
N VAL A 135 0.93 11.71 -6.27
CA VAL A 135 1.41 11.04 -7.48
C VAL A 135 0.45 11.39 -8.62
N ILE A 136 0.93 12.08 -9.65
CA ILE A 136 0.11 12.51 -10.79
C ILE A 136 0.22 11.51 -11.93
N TYR A 137 -0.91 11.09 -12.47
CA TYR A 137 -1.02 10.27 -13.66
C TYR A 137 -1.52 11.12 -14.82
N GLY A 138 -0.78 11.14 -15.92
CA GLY A 138 -1.07 11.98 -17.08
C GLY A 138 -0.81 11.29 -18.42
N PHE A 139 -1.53 11.69 -19.46
CA PHE A 139 -1.29 11.20 -20.82
C PHE A 139 -0.03 11.84 -21.43
N SER A 140 0.65 11.06 -22.26
CA SER A 140 1.79 11.42 -23.10
C SER A 140 1.70 10.65 -24.41
N VAL A 141 2.53 11.01 -25.40
CA VAL A 141 2.78 10.15 -26.57
C VAL A 141 3.58 8.90 -26.13
N SER A 142 3.31 7.74 -26.75
CA SER A 142 4.07 6.51 -26.51
C SER A 142 5.51 6.64 -27.00
N SER A 143 6.43 5.85 -26.44
CA SER A 143 7.83 5.87 -26.95
C SER A 143 7.99 5.27 -28.34
N SER A 144 6.96 4.59 -28.84
CA SER A 144 6.84 4.10 -30.20
C SER A 144 6.33 5.18 -31.18
N ASN A 145 5.91 6.36 -30.71
CA ASN A 145 5.25 7.45 -31.46
C ASN A 145 4.01 7.00 -32.28
N ASN A 146 3.43 5.84 -31.96
CA ASN A 146 2.33 5.21 -32.70
C ASN A 146 1.00 5.21 -31.94
N GLY A 147 1.00 5.78 -30.73
CA GLY A 147 -0.12 5.87 -29.81
C GLY A 147 0.27 6.67 -28.56
N TYR A 148 -0.30 6.31 -27.42
CA TYR A 148 -0.19 7.07 -26.19
C TYR A 148 0.42 6.27 -25.03
N ALA A 149 0.80 6.95 -23.97
CA ALA A 149 1.25 6.35 -22.72
C ALA A 149 0.56 7.05 -21.54
N LEU A 150 0.27 6.28 -20.49
CA LEU A 150 -0.05 6.84 -19.19
C LEU A 150 1.25 6.95 -18.40
N MET A 151 1.69 8.18 -18.16
CA MET A 151 2.90 8.52 -17.43
C MET A 151 2.55 8.77 -15.96
N ARG A 152 3.40 8.26 -15.07
CA ARG A 152 3.38 8.53 -13.63
C ARG A 152 4.44 9.57 -13.31
N CYS A 153 4.03 10.71 -12.79
CA CYS A 153 4.89 11.68 -12.13
C CYS A 153 4.73 11.52 -10.61
N GLY A 154 5.81 11.24 -9.88
CA GLY A 154 5.73 11.02 -8.44
C GLY A 154 7.10 10.77 -7.83
N ALA A 155 7.17 10.65 -6.50
CA ALA A 155 8.40 10.23 -5.84
C ALA A 155 8.80 8.79 -6.27
N PRO A 156 10.11 8.47 -6.34
CA PRO A 156 10.61 7.13 -6.59
C PRO A 156 10.14 6.13 -5.54
N LEU A 157 10.02 4.88 -5.95
CA LEU A 157 9.72 3.75 -5.07
C LEU A 157 10.98 2.92 -4.89
N ASP A 158 11.37 2.72 -3.63
CA ASP A 158 12.46 1.82 -3.27
C ASP A 158 12.03 0.35 -3.46
N LEU A 159 13.00 -0.58 -3.41
CA LEU A 159 12.76 -2.02 -3.63
C LEU A 159 11.81 -2.67 -2.60
N ASP A 160 11.60 -2.03 -1.46
CA ASP A 160 10.64 -2.45 -0.43
C ASP A 160 9.23 -1.84 -0.60
N GLY A 161 9.04 -1.00 -1.63
CA GLY A 161 7.77 -0.36 -1.97
C GLY A 161 7.47 0.96 -1.24
N ARG A 162 8.43 1.51 -0.48
CA ARG A 162 8.32 2.85 0.12
C ARG A 162 8.61 3.96 -0.88
N TYR A 163 8.05 5.13 -0.65
CA TYR A 163 8.42 6.33 -1.39
C TYR A 163 9.71 6.93 -0.81
N ASN A 164 10.60 7.36 -1.69
CA ASN A 164 11.78 8.12 -1.36
C ASN A 164 11.53 9.58 -1.78
N ASP A 165 10.96 10.36 -0.85
CA ASP A 165 10.56 11.75 -1.03
C ASP A 165 11.49 12.74 -0.29
N ALA A 166 12.74 12.33 0.01
CA ALA A 166 13.66 13.07 0.87
C ALA A 166 13.95 14.53 0.42
N ASN A 167 13.70 14.86 -0.86
CA ASN A 167 13.81 16.21 -1.43
C ASN A 167 12.46 16.79 -1.90
N GLY A 168 11.33 16.23 -1.47
CA GLY A 168 9.97 16.64 -1.81
C GLY A 168 9.74 16.73 -3.32
N ILE A 169 9.26 17.88 -3.79
CA ILE A 169 9.01 18.18 -5.21
C ILE A 169 10.26 17.95 -6.09
N SER A 170 11.47 18.15 -5.56
CA SER A 170 12.72 17.95 -6.31
C SER A 170 13.09 16.47 -6.50
N SER A 171 12.42 15.54 -5.82
CA SER A 171 12.57 14.08 -6.01
C SER A 171 11.66 13.50 -7.08
N LEU A 172 10.71 14.29 -7.60
CA LEU A 172 9.74 13.82 -8.59
C LEU A 172 10.45 13.43 -9.90
N PHE A 173 9.99 12.33 -10.49
CA PHE A 173 10.46 11.85 -11.79
C PHE A 173 9.28 11.30 -12.60
N LEU A 174 9.46 11.27 -13.93
CA LEU A 174 8.50 10.68 -14.86
C LEU A 174 8.85 9.22 -15.16
N ALA A 175 7.93 8.33 -14.83
CA ALA A 175 7.95 6.91 -15.17
C ALA A 175 6.82 6.58 -16.16
N LYS A 176 7.03 5.56 -16.98
CA LYS A 176 5.97 4.98 -17.81
C LYS A 176 5.15 4.03 -16.93
N ALA A 177 3.88 4.33 -16.70
CA ALA A 177 2.99 3.38 -16.03
C ALA A 177 2.36 2.41 -17.04
N ILE A 178 1.85 2.93 -18.16
CA ILE A 178 1.27 2.13 -19.24
C ILE A 178 1.79 2.71 -20.56
N GLU A 179 2.26 1.87 -21.47
CA GLU A 179 2.76 2.26 -22.80
C GLU A 179 1.90 1.63 -23.90
N ASP A 180 2.05 2.14 -25.12
CA ASP A 180 1.35 1.68 -26.33
C ASP A 180 -0.19 1.67 -26.18
N ILE A 181 -0.79 2.64 -25.49
CA ILE A 181 -2.24 2.87 -25.49
C ILE A 181 -2.69 3.22 -26.92
N GLY A 182 -3.76 2.58 -27.37
CA GLY A 182 -4.28 2.71 -28.73
C GLY A 182 -4.77 4.11 -29.10
N THR A 183 -5.01 4.31 -30.39
CA THR A 183 -5.58 5.54 -30.98
C THR A 183 -6.97 5.22 -31.52
N MET A 184 -8.00 5.95 -31.09
CA MET A 184 -9.38 5.72 -31.57
C MET A 184 -9.45 5.70 -33.11
N GLY A 185 -9.85 4.56 -33.66
CA GLY A 185 -9.93 4.33 -35.10
C GLY A 185 -11.11 5.01 -35.79
N CYS A 186 -11.11 4.99 -37.11
CA CYS A 186 -12.24 5.45 -37.93
C CYS A 186 -12.71 4.33 -38.87
N TYR A 187 -14.03 4.07 -38.91
CA TYR A 187 -14.62 3.03 -39.76
C TYR A 187 -14.85 3.46 -41.23
N LYS A 188 -14.93 4.76 -41.52
CA LYS A 188 -15.08 5.30 -42.89
C LYS A 188 -14.09 6.44 -43.14
N PRO A 189 -12.98 6.18 -43.88
CA PRO A 189 -12.02 7.22 -44.26
C PRO A 189 -12.66 8.37 -45.05
N GLU A 190 -13.69 8.05 -45.83
CA GLU A 190 -14.46 9.02 -46.61
C GLU A 190 -15.67 9.53 -45.81
N GLY A 191 -15.50 10.67 -45.13
CA GLY A 191 -16.58 11.61 -44.84
C GLY A 191 -16.99 11.85 -43.38
N ASN A 192 -16.77 10.90 -42.45
CA ASN A 192 -17.31 11.01 -41.08
C ASN A 192 -16.29 11.38 -39.99
N CYS A 193 -15.00 11.18 -40.21
CA CYS A 193 -13.97 11.47 -39.22
C CYS A 193 -13.18 12.71 -39.67
N LYS A 194 -13.43 13.85 -39.03
CA LYS A 194 -12.58 15.03 -39.19
C LYS A 194 -11.26 14.75 -38.46
N HIS A 195 -10.14 14.88 -39.15
CA HIS A 195 -8.85 14.94 -38.48
C HIS A 195 -8.86 16.13 -37.49
N PRO A 196 -8.34 15.97 -36.26
CA PRO A 196 -8.11 17.11 -35.38
C PRO A 196 -7.15 18.09 -36.08
N THR A 197 -7.54 19.36 -36.18
CA THR A 197 -6.75 20.40 -36.86
C THR A 197 -6.37 21.53 -35.92
N THR A 198 -5.24 22.19 -36.20
CA THR A 198 -4.83 23.44 -35.55
C THR A 198 -5.76 24.60 -35.93
N PRO A 199 -5.72 25.75 -35.24
CA PRO A 199 -6.45 26.96 -35.67
C PRO A 199 -6.13 27.41 -37.10
N GLU A 200 -4.94 27.08 -37.60
CA GLU A 200 -4.44 27.37 -38.95
C GLU A 200 -4.94 26.37 -40.00
N GLY A 201 -5.49 25.22 -39.57
CA GLY A 201 -6.05 24.17 -40.43
C GLY A 201 -5.14 22.97 -40.69
N ASP A 202 -3.94 22.92 -40.11
CA ASP A 202 -3.01 21.80 -40.25
C ASP A 202 -3.45 20.59 -39.40
N ILE A 203 -3.16 19.37 -39.85
CA ILE A 203 -3.50 18.13 -39.11
C ILE A 203 -2.63 18.01 -37.87
N LYS A 204 -3.25 17.91 -36.69
CA LYS A 204 -2.55 17.78 -35.42
C LYS A 204 -1.79 16.47 -35.29
N GLY A 205 -0.57 16.55 -34.79
CA GLY A 205 0.21 15.40 -34.34
C GLY A 205 -0.30 14.85 -33.00
N LEU A 206 0.09 13.61 -32.67
CA LEU A 206 -0.32 12.97 -31.40
C LEU A 206 0.07 13.79 -30.16
N LYS A 207 1.16 14.57 -30.23
CA LYS A 207 1.60 15.44 -29.13
C LYS A 207 0.59 16.57 -28.87
N GLU A 208 0.19 17.28 -29.92
CA GLU A 208 -0.77 18.39 -29.86
C GLU A 208 -2.16 17.87 -29.45
N ILE A 209 -2.54 16.67 -29.90
CA ILE A 209 -3.78 16.00 -29.46
C ILE A 209 -3.74 15.71 -27.95
N VAL A 210 -2.60 15.33 -27.35
CA VAL A 210 -2.49 15.17 -25.88
C VAL A 210 -2.58 16.50 -25.15
N GLU A 211 -1.94 17.55 -25.66
CA GLU A 211 -1.91 18.87 -25.02
C GLU A 211 -3.33 19.48 -24.98
N ASP A 212 -4.07 19.40 -26.08
CA ASP A 212 -5.45 19.86 -26.20
C ASP A 212 -6.50 18.90 -25.61
N LEU A 213 -6.13 17.69 -25.19
CA LEU A 213 -7.07 16.66 -24.78
C LEU A 213 -7.94 17.11 -23.60
N ASP A 214 -9.27 16.94 -23.71
CA ASP A 214 -10.14 17.10 -22.55
C ASP A 214 -10.10 15.83 -21.67
N VAL A 215 -9.87 16.06 -20.38
CA VAL A 215 -9.64 15.06 -19.33
C VAL A 215 -10.39 15.42 -18.05
N ASP A 216 -11.18 16.51 -18.06
CA ASP A 216 -11.93 16.95 -16.90
C ASP A 216 -13.16 16.05 -16.70
N PHE A 217 -13.48 15.75 -15.44
CA PHE A 217 -14.53 14.77 -15.13
C PHE A 217 -15.90 15.45 -15.13
N GLU A 218 -16.83 14.92 -15.93
CA GLU A 218 -18.26 15.21 -15.87
C GLU A 218 -18.98 13.97 -15.34
N LYS A 219 -19.82 14.11 -14.30
CA LYS A 219 -20.57 12.98 -13.68
C LYS A 219 -19.66 11.79 -13.36
N ASP A 220 -18.50 12.08 -12.78
CA ASP A 220 -17.44 11.14 -12.39
C ASP A 220 -16.78 10.34 -13.54
N GLN A 221 -16.91 10.78 -14.80
CA GLN A 221 -16.23 10.19 -15.96
C GLN A 221 -15.50 11.23 -16.82
N THR A 222 -14.38 10.83 -17.44
CA THR A 222 -13.75 11.62 -18.52
C THR A 222 -14.61 11.62 -19.79
N PRO A 223 -14.51 12.62 -20.70
CA PRO A 223 -15.32 12.71 -21.91
C PRO A 223 -15.16 11.53 -22.86
N ILE A 224 -16.14 11.33 -23.77
CA ILE A 224 -16.09 10.33 -24.84
C ILE A 224 -14.93 10.65 -25.81
N ARG A 225 -14.18 9.63 -26.22
CA ARG A 225 -12.95 9.81 -27.01
C ARG A 225 -13.25 9.87 -28.50
N SER A 226 -12.77 10.91 -29.17
CA SER A 226 -12.96 11.10 -30.61
C SER A 226 -11.80 10.53 -31.45
N PHE A 227 -11.88 10.64 -32.78
CA PHE A 227 -10.90 10.07 -33.70
C PHE A 227 -9.45 10.55 -33.42
N MET A 228 -8.51 9.61 -33.45
CA MET A 228 -7.09 9.77 -33.08
C MET A 228 -6.79 10.05 -31.60
N GLU A 229 -7.78 10.30 -30.72
CA GLU A 229 -7.56 10.42 -29.27
C GLU A 229 -7.16 9.09 -28.62
N PRO A 230 -6.67 9.08 -27.35
CA PRO A 230 -6.36 7.84 -26.65
C PRO A 230 -7.57 6.92 -26.51
N ALA A 231 -7.39 5.64 -26.83
CA ALA A 231 -8.37 4.58 -26.58
C ALA A 231 -8.42 4.18 -25.09
N LEU A 232 -8.61 5.19 -24.22
CA LEU A 232 -8.74 5.06 -22.78
C LEU A 232 -9.63 6.17 -22.20
N ARG A 233 -10.65 5.76 -21.45
CA ARG A 233 -11.45 6.63 -20.55
C ARG A 233 -11.38 6.13 -19.12
N MET A 234 -11.65 7.05 -18.20
CA MET A 234 -11.60 6.79 -16.76
C MET A 234 -12.91 7.16 -16.08
N GLU A 235 -13.28 6.34 -15.10
CA GLU A 235 -14.39 6.53 -14.18
C GLU A 235 -13.84 6.55 -12.75
N THR A 236 -14.38 7.46 -11.94
CA THR A 236 -14.25 7.45 -10.49
C THR A 236 -15.64 7.33 -9.87
N ASP A 237 -15.73 7.34 -8.55
CA ASP A 237 -17.00 7.38 -7.82
C ASP A 237 -17.16 8.73 -7.13
N PRO A 238 -18.37 9.11 -6.68
CA PRO A 238 -18.62 10.39 -6.01
C PRO A 238 -17.75 10.64 -4.77
N THR A 239 -17.23 9.59 -4.11
CA THR A 239 -16.36 9.72 -2.92
C THR A 239 -14.86 9.83 -3.27
N ARG A 240 -14.52 9.75 -4.56
CA ARG A 240 -13.16 9.83 -5.14
C ARG A 240 -12.22 8.77 -4.55
N LYS A 241 -12.65 7.52 -4.62
CA LYS A 241 -11.94 6.32 -4.16
C LYS A 241 -11.69 5.34 -5.30
N LEU A 242 -12.53 5.31 -6.32
CA LEU A 242 -12.38 4.44 -7.48
C LEU A 242 -11.45 5.08 -8.53
N VAL A 243 -10.55 4.27 -9.08
CA VAL A 243 -10.01 4.46 -10.44
C VAL A 243 -10.40 3.23 -11.25
N LYS A 244 -11.21 3.44 -12.28
CA LYS A 244 -11.67 2.40 -13.20
C LYS A 244 -11.42 2.84 -14.63
N PHE A 245 -10.91 1.94 -15.45
CA PHE A 245 -10.82 2.13 -16.89
C PHE A 245 -12.11 1.64 -17.54
N ILE A 246 -12.65 2.43 -18.46
CA ILE A 246 -13.94 2.21 -19.10
C ILE A 246 -13.84 2.31 -20.61
N ASP A 247 -14.91 1.92 -21.30
CA ASP A 247 -15.04 2.03 -22.76
C ASP A 247 -14.78 3.48 -23.23
N PRO A 248 -13.86 3.69 -24.20
CA PRO A 248 -13.59 5.01 -24.78
C PRO A 248 -14.80 5.64 -25.49
N ASP A 249 -15.78 4.86 -25.98
CA ASP A 249 -17.07 5.38 -26.49
C ASP A 249 -18.22 4.35 -26.34
N PRO A 250 -18.98 4.42 -25.22
CA PRO A 250 -20.03 3.45 -24.89
C PRO A 250 -21.30 3.57 -25.74
N ASN A 251 -21.39 4.56 -26.64
CA ASN A 251 -22.54 4.71 -27.54
C ASN A 251 -22.34 3.95 -28.87
N ASN A 252 -21.17 3.36 -29.08
CA ASN A 252 -20.86 2.70 -30.35
C ASN A 252 -21.52 1.34 -30.50
N ASP A 253 -21.76 0.98 -31.76
CA ASP A 253 -22.09 -0.40 -32.12
C ASP A 253 -20.85 -1.28 -31.84
N PRO A 254 -20.97 -2.33 -31.00
CA PRO A 254 -19.88 -3.24 -30.68
C PRO A 254 -19.22 -3.85 -31.93
N LYS A 255 -19.96 -3.96 -33.03
CA LYS A 255 -19.47 -4.48 -34.32
C LYS A 255 -18.73 -3.46 -35.19
N LYS A 256 -18.62 -2.19 -34.77
CA LYS A 256 -18.10 -1.09 -35.60
C LYS A 256 -16.95 -0.30 -34.97
N PHE A 257 -16.86 -0.25 -33.65
CA PHE A 257 -15.78 0.39 -32.91
C PHE A 257 -15.22 -0.56 -31.84
N GLU A 258 -14.33 -0.07 -31.00
CA GLU A 258 -13.47 -0.87 -30.16
C GLU A 258 -14.06 -0.94 -28.74
N GLU A 259 -14.83 -2.02 -28.47
CA GLU A 259 -15.64 -2.27 -27.24
C GLU A 259 -14.91 -2.07 -25.89
N ASP A 260 -13.58 -2.07 -25.89
CA ASP A 260 -12.74 -1.98 -24.71
C ASP A 260 -11.65 -0.95 -24.91
N SER A 261 -11.26 -0.25 -23.84
CA SER A 261 -9.94 0.40 -23.75
C SER A 261 -8.84 -0.60 -24.13
N TYR A 262 -7.81 -0.19 -24.88
CA TYR A 262 -6.81 -1.15 -25.37
C TYR A 262 -5.41 -0.59 -25.58
N LEU A 263 -4.47 -1.53 -25.70
CA LEU A 263 -3.09 -1.31 -26.09
C LEU A 263 -2.83 -1.89 -27.48
N GLU A 264 -1.98 -1.23 -28.25
CA GLU A 264 -1.67 -1.56 -29.64
C GLU A 264 -0.23 -1.25 -30.02
N THR A 265 0.52 -2.29 -30.40
CA THR A 265 1.85 -2.13 -31.01
C THR A 265 1.73 -2.14 -32.52
N LYS A 266 2.27 -1.13 -33.21
CA LYS A 266 2.27 -0.98 -34.68
C LYS A 266 3.68 -1.05 -35.26
N SER A 267 3.77 -1.50 -36.52
CA SER A 267 4.95 -1.36 -37.38
C SER A 267 4.53 -0.64 -38.65
N GLY A 268 4.84 0.66 -38.74
CA GLY A 268 4.23 1.53 -39.75
C GLY A 268 2.71 1.58 -39.57
N SER A 269 1.96 1.53 -40.66
CA SER A 269 0.48 1.52 -40.64
C SER A 269 -0.16 0.20 -40.19
N ARG A 270 0.62 -0.83 -39.83
CA ARG A 270 0.11 -2.18 -39.58
C ARG A 270 0.17 -2.59 -38.11
N THR A 271 -0.97 -2.96 -37.55
CA THR A 271 -1.09 -3.55 -36.21
C THR A 271 -0.32 -4.88 -36.10
N ILE A 272 0.59 -4.93 -35.14
CA ILE A 272 1.34 -6.14 -34.77
C ILE A 272 0.50 -6.92 -33.75
N ALA A 273 0.18 -6.29 -32.63
CA ALA A 273 -0.55 -6.88 -31.51
C ALA A 273 -1.53 -5.85 -30.92
N LYS A 274 -2.72 -6.33 -30.53
CA LYS A 274 -3.73 -5.59 -29.77
C LYS A 274 -4.08 -6.36 -28.49
N TYR A 275 -4.30 -5.66 -27.38
CA TYR A 275 -4.61 -6.25 -26.08
C TYR A 275 -5.57 -5.34 -25.28
N PRO A 276 -6.71 -5.85 -24.77
CA PRO A 276 -7.64 -5.03 -24.00
C PRO A 276 -7.07 -4.65 -22.63
N LEU A 277 -7.40 -3.45 -22.16
CA LEU A 277 -6.85 -2.79 -21.00
C LEU A 277 -7.95 -2.55 -19.95
N PHE A 278 -7.92 -3.33 -18.88
CA PHE A 278 -8.87 -3.22 -17.78
C PHE A 278 -8.19 -2.86 -16.47
N LEU A 279 -8.76 -1.90 -15.75
CA LEU A 279 -8.45 -1.61 -14.37
C LEU A 279 -9.73 -1.30 -13.61
N ALA A 280 -9.80 -1.85 -12.40
CA ALA A 280 -10.59 -1.29 -11.31
C ALA A 280 -9.73 -1.40 -10.06
N ALA A 281 -9.62 -0.31 -9.32
CA ALA A 281 -8.88 -0.22 -8.06
C ALA A 281 -9.61 0.74 -7.12
N PHE A 282 -9.70 0.39 -5.84
CA PHE A 282 -10.36 1.18 -4.82
C PHE A 282 -9.34 1.64 -3.77
N ALA A 283 -9.26 2.95 -3.56
CA ALA A 283 -8.58 3.55 -2.43
C ALA A 283 -9.22 3.10 -1.11
N ARG A 284 -8.41 3.02 -0.06
CA ARG A 284 -8.85 2.50 1.24
C ARG A 284 -10.09 3.24 1.74
N ALA A 285 -11.07 2.46 2.18
CA ALA A 285 -12.29 2.96 2.79
C ALA A 285 -11.96 3.81 4.04
N ASP A 286 -12.43 5.06 3.98
CA ASP A 286 -12.62 6.06 5.04
C ASP A 286 -11.69 6.05 6.28
N LYS A 287 -10.55 6.77 6.19
CA LYS A 287 -9.89 7.48 7.32
C LYS A 287 -9.29 8.80 6.81
N ARG A 288 -9.87 9.95 7.17
CA ARG A 288 -9.50 11.29 6.62
C ARG A 288 -8.31 11.88 7.38
N LEU A 289 -7.12 11.81 6.78
CA LEU A 289 -5.83 12.01 7.46
C LEU A 289 -5.10 13.27 7.00
N GLU A 290 -5.30 14.39 7.69
CA GLU A 290 -4.46 15.60 7.49
C GLU A 290 -4.17 16.32 8.82
N ASN A 291 -2.93 16.13 9.30
CA ASN A 291 -2.18 17.05 10.17
C ASN A 291 -0.73 16.56 10.30
N TYR A 292 0.04 16.61 9.20
CA TYR A 292 1.50 16.53 9.29
C TYR A 292 2.06 17.88 9.75
N GLY A 293 2.10 18.02 11.07
CA GLY A 293 2.63 19.18 11.76
C GLY A 293 3.14 18.75 13.14
N SER A 294 4.43 18.41 13.19
CA SER A 294 5.24 18.09 14.38
C SER A 294 4.96 16.84 15.22
N ASP A 295 4.02 15.94 14.87
CA ASP A 295 3.82 14.69 15.63
C ASP A 295 3.85 13.40 14.78
N SER A 296 4.71 12.46 15.20
CA SER A 296 5.18 11.32 14.40
C SER A 296 4.21 10.14 14.30
N PHE A 297 4.29 9.45 13.15
CA PHE A 297 3.41 8.36 12.69
C PHE A 297 3.64 7.02 13.43
N TYR A 298 2.54 6.40 13.91
CA TYR A 298 2.53 5.04 14.46
C TYR A 298 2.25 4.02 13.35
N ASN A 299 3.24 3.73 12.49
CA ASN A 299 3.13 2.68 11.49
C ASN A 299 4.22 1.62 11.67
N GLY A 300 3.84 0.53 12.33
CA GLY A 300 4.57 -0.71 12.32
C GLY A 300 3.57 -1.86 12.37
N THR A 301 3.87 -2.95 11.66
CA THR A 301 3.15 -4.21 11.87
C THR A 301 3.36 -4.64 13.31
N TYR A 302 2.28 -4.60 14.11
CA TYR A 302 2.33 -4.91 15.53
C TYR A 302 2.67 -6.38 15.78
N PHE A 303 1.99 -7.26 15.05
CA PHE A 303 2.11 -8.71 15.19
C PHE A 303 3.21 -9.25 14.26
N ARG A 304 4.47 -9.09 14.68
CA ARG A 304 5.64 -9.59 13.95
C ARG A 304 5.80 -11.10 14.13
N ASN A 305 6.28 -11.77 13.07
CA ASN A 305 6.71 -13.18 13.10
C ASN A 305 5.67 -14.22 13.56
N VAL A 306 4.38 -14.04 13.22
CA VAL A 306 3.31 -15.00 13.55
C VAL A 306 3.47 -16.28 12.71
N ARG A 307 4.29 -17.21 13.21
CA ARG A 307 4.60 -18.50 12.56
C ARG A 307 4.04 -19.72 13.30
N SER A 308 3.50 -19.53 14.51
CA SER A 308 2.89 -20.59 15.30
C SER A 308 1.49 -20.94 14.81
N LYS A 309 1.09 -22.20 15.00
CA LYS A 309 -0.26 -22.71 14.78
C LYS A 309 -1.13 -22.76 16.05
N ARG A 310 -0.65 -22.28 17.21
CA ARG A 310 -1.35 -22.32 18.51
C ARG A 310 -1.11 -21.01 19.28
N VAL A 311 -1.91 -20.00 18.94
CA VAL A 311 -1.64 -18.60 19.26
C VAL A 311 -2.74 -17.98 20.12
N ARG A 312 -2.38 -17.29 21.21
CA ARG A 312 -3.31 -16.42 21.93
C ARG A 312 -3.02 -14.96 21.65
N PHE A 313 -4.07 -14.18 21.45
CA PHE A 313 -4.01 -12.72 21.37
C PHE A 313 -4.72 -12.15 22.59
N LEU A 314 -3.93 -11.53 23.46
CA LEU A 314 -4.39 -10.84 24.65
C LEU A 314 -4.18 -9.33 24.44
N VAL A 315 -5.27 -8.61 24.20
CA VAL A 315 -5.20 -7.24 23.69
C VAL A 315 -5.92 -6.27 24.62
N ASP A 316 -5.35 -5.09 24.83
CA ASP A 316 -5.89 -4.12 25.76
C ASP A 316 -7.22 -3.56 25.26
N GLY A 317 -8.25 -3.71 26.09
CA GLY A 317 -9.60 -3.23 25.89
C GLY A 317 -9.89 -1.92 26.59
N SER A 318 -8.97 -1.42 27.43
CA SER A 318 -9.21 -0.33 28.37
C SER A 318 -9.42 1.04 27.72
N GLY A 319 -9.96 1.97 28.51
CA GLY A 319 -10.32 3.30 28.05
C GLY A 319 -9.16 4.13 27.47
N SER A 320 -7.91 3.87 27.85
CA SER A 320 -6.73 4.54 27.27
C SER A 320 -6.58 4.28 25.78
N MET A 321 -7.02 3.10 25.31
CA MET A 321 -6.97 2.72 23.89
C MET A 321 -7.88 3.60 23.02
N SER A 322 -8.79 4.38 23.60
CA SER A 322 -9.55 5.43 22.89
C SER A 322 -8.72 6.67 22.55
N ALA A 323 -7.48 6.79 23.05
CA ALA A 323 -6.62 7.93 22.77
C ALA A 323 -6.41 8.08 21.26
N CYS A 324 -6.62 9.30 20.77
CA CYS A 324 -6.30 9.62 19.38
C CYS A 324 -4.79 9.65 19.19
N ILE A 325 -4.28 8.82 18.28
CA ILE A 325 -2.87 8.82 17.88
C ILE A 325 -2.64 9.58 16.58
N LEU A 326 -3.71 9.91 15.84
CA LEU A 326 -3.61 10.65 14.60
C LEU A 326 -4.87 11.50 14.38
N TRP A 327 -4.73 12.81 14.50
CA TRP A 327 -5.80 13.78 14.31
C TRP A 327 -5.95 14.18 12.83
N GLY A 328 -7.19 14.43 12.41
CA GLY A 328 -7.47 15.19 11.19
C GLY A 328 -7.53 16.70 11.45
N SER A 329 -7.85 17.45 10.40
CA SER A 329 -7.96 18.92 10.44
C SER A 329 -8.98 19.41 11.48
N LYS A 330 -8.71 20.59 12.04
CA LYS A 330 -9.61 21.29 12.98
C LYS A 330 -10.77 21.99 12.27
N ASP A 331 -10.67 22.21 10.96
CA ASP A 331 -11.64 22.98 10.17
C ASP A 331 -12.87 22.16 9.77
N TYR A 332 -12.84 20.85 10.02
CA TYR A 332 -13.90 19.90 9.69
C TYR A 332 -14.33 19.09 10.94
N PRO A 333 -15.19 19.66 11.81
CA PRO A 333 -15.63 18.99 13.02
C PRO A 333 -16.50 17.76 12.71
N SER A 334 -16.19 16.64 13.36
CA SER A 334 -17.05 15.45 13.38
C SER A 334 -18.09 15.55 14.51
N GLN A 335 -18.98 14.54 14.59
CA GLN A 335 -19.70 14.30 15.84
C GLN A 335 -18.69 14.20 17.00
N ALA A 336 -18.99 14.88 18.11
CA ALA A 336 -18.04 15.07 19.19
C ALA A 336 -17.89 13.80 20.05
N ARG A 337 -16.85 13.02 19.75
CA ARG A 337 -16.43 11.80 20.48
C ARG A 337 -15.68 12.17 21.77
N ILE A 338 -15.57 11.19 22.67
CA ILE A 338 -14.78 11.29 23.89
C ILE A 338 -13.49 10.53 23.66
N TYR A 339 -12.36 11.12 24.06
CA TYR A 339 -11.03 10.55 23.89
C TYR A 339 -10.26 10.60 25.21
N TRP A 340 -9.34 9.66 25.38
CA TRP A 340 -8.33 9.70 26.43
C TRP A 340 -7.14 10.59 26.03
N ALA A 341 -6.57 11.32 26.98
CA ALA A 341 -5.25 11.95 26.84
C ALA A 341 -4.50 12.01 28.16
N GLU A 342 -3.19 12.00 28.06
CA GLU A 342 -2.26 12.30 29.15
C GLU A 342 -1.81 13.75 28.97
N VAL A 343 -2.25 14.64 29.87
CA VAL A 343 -1.95 16.08 29.79
C VAL A 343 -1.00 16.45 30.92
N LEU A 344 0.08 17.18 30.61
CA LEU A 344 1.00 17.70 31.62
C LEU A 344 0.26 18.61 32.61
N ASN A 345 0.51 18.43 33.90
CA ASN A 345 -0.02 19.34 34.91
C ASN A 345 0.54 20.76 34.74
N TYR A 346 -0.14 21.76 35.32
CA TYR A 346 0.29 23.19 35.30
C TYR A 346 1.68 23.47 35.88
N ARG A 347 2.39 22.46 36.43
CA ARG A 347 3.76 22.58 36.94
C ARG A 347 4.79 21.84 36.08
N GLY A 348 4.38 21.24 34.95
CA GLY A 348 5.25 20.48 34.03
C GLY A 348 5.91 19.24 34.64
N ARG A 349 5.40 18.71 35.76
CA ARG A 349 6.08 17.69 36.59
C ARG A 349 5.41 16.33 36.65
N THR A 350 4.10 16.23 36.41
CA THR A 350 3.41 14.94 36.29
C THR A 350 2.32 15.01 35.22
N TYR A 351 2.10 13.89 34.54
CA TYR A 351 0.97 13.70 33.64
C TYR A 351 -0.31 13.50 34.45
N LYS A 352 -1.40 14.12 34.02
CA LYS A 352 -2.75 13.89 34.49
C LYS A 352 -3.56 13.25 33.36
N ASN A 353 -4.12 12.09 33.65
CA ASN A 353 -5.04 11.41 32.75
C ASN A 353 -6.36 12.16 32.71
N VAL A 354 -6.84 12.49 31.52
CA VAL A 354 -8.10 13.23 31.33
C VAL A 354 -8.93 12.63 30.20
N TRP A 355 -10.23 12.56 30.46
CA TRP A 355 -11.24 12.44 29.42
C TRP A 355 -11.58 13.84 28.93
N TYR A 356 -11.52 14.06 27.62
CA TYR A 356 -12.00 15.28 26.98
C TYR A 356 -12.89 14.91 25.81
N ARG A 357 -13.88 15.76 25.57
CA ARG A 357 -14.74 15.66 24.41
C ARG A 357 -14.17 16.55 23.33
N SER A 358 -13.98 16.01 22.13
CA SER A 358 -13.50 16.79 20.99
C SER A 358 -14.39 16.55 19.78
N SER A 359 -14.79 17.64 19.13
CA SER A 359 -15.35 17.62 17.77
C SER A 359 -14.25 17.55 16.70
N GLN A 360 -12.97 17.71 17.05
CA GLN A 360 -11.89 17.47 16.09
C GLN A 360 -11.94 16.01 15.64
N TYR A 361 -11.92 15.80 14.32
CA TYR A 361 -11.91 14.47 13.72
C TYR A 361 -10.65 13.72 14.20
N CYS A 362 -10.82 12.60 14.89
CA CYS A 362 -9.73 11.66 15.09
C CYS A 362 -9.73 10.68 13.92
N ALA A 363 -8.61 10.60 13.22
CA ALA A 363 -8.44 9.75 12.05
C ALA A 363 -7.93 8.34 12.41
N LEU A 364 -7.26 8.20 13.57
CA LEU A 364 -6.92 6.90 14.13
C LEU A 364 -6.76 6.96 15.65
N THR A 365 -7.52 6.14 16.39
CA THR A 365 -7.25 5.82 17.80
C THR A 365 -6.36 4.58 17.95
N ARG A 366 -5.80 4.37 19.15
CA ARG A 366 -5.00 3.16 19.45
C ARG A 366 -5.82 1.88 19.25
N MET A 367 -7.10 1.89 19.67
CA MET A 367 -8.06 0.80 19.46
C MET A 367 -8.31 0.54 17.98
N GLU A 368 -8.66 1.57 17.19
CA GLU A 368 -8.91 1.42 15.74
C GLU A 368 -7.66 0.95 14.98
N SER A 369 -6.46 1.27 15.48
CA SER A 369 -5.19 0.77 14.95
C SER A 369 -4.98 -0.71 15.27
N LEU A 370 -5.17 -1.11 16.54
CA LEU A 370 -5.17 -2.51 16.99
C LEU A 370 -6.16 -3.36 16.17
N GLN A 371 -7.40 -2.90 16.02
CA GLN A 371 -8.43 -3.60 15.25
C GLN A 371 -8.00 -3.81 13.80
N THR A 372 -7.42 -2.79 13.17
CA THR A 372 -6.95 -2.85 11.77
C THR A 372 -5.87 -3.93 11.60
N GLU A 373 -4.86 -3.95 12.46
CA GLU A 373 -3.75 -4.91 12.38
C GLU A 373 -4.15 -6.33 12.79
N LEU A 374 -4.94 -6.48 13.85
CA LEU A 374 -5.41 -7.79 14.29
C LEU A 374 -6.38 -8.41 13.28
N LYS A 375 -7.25 -7.62 12.64
CA LYS A 375 -8.11 -8.07 11.53
C LYS A 375 -7.28 -8.55 10.35
N ARG A 376 -6.29 -7.77 9.89
CA ARG A 376 -5.37 -8.17 8.79
C ARG A 376 -4.68 -9.49 9.11
N LEU A 377 -4.17 -9.63 10.33
CA LEU A 377 -3.54 -10.85 10.77
C LEU A 377 -4.53 -12.02 10.72
N ILE A 378 -5.69 -11.92 11.37
CA ILE A 378 -6.72 -12.98 11.39
C ILE A 378 -7.16 -13.37 9.98
N THR A 379 -7.29 -12.43 9.04
CA THR A 379 -7.55 -12.74 7.63
C THR A 379 -6.44 -13.58 7.00
N SER A 380 -5.16 -13.31 7.32
CA SER A 380 -3.99 -13.98 6.75
C SER A 380 -3.63 -15.34 7.39
N LEU A 381 -4.19 -15.69 8.56
CA LEU A 381 -3.82 -16.94 9.26
C LEU A 381 -4.20 -18.20 8.46
N PRO A 382 -3.32 -19.20 8.34
CA PRO A 382 -3.67 -20.51 7.78
C PRO A 382 -4.87 -21.14 8.51
N GLU A 383 -5.74 -21.83 7.77
CA GLU A 383 -6.99 -22.42 8.27
C GLU A 383 -6.80 -23.39 9.44
N ASP A 384 -5.68 -24.11 9.47
CA ASP A 384 -5.34 -25.07 10.52
C ASP A 384 -4.73 -24.43 11.78
N THR A 385 -4.50 -23.11 11.76
CA THR A 385 -4.07 -22.32 12.93
C THR A 385 -5.18 -22.33 13.98
N LYS A 386 -4.85 -22.77 15.20
CA LYS A 386 -5.70 -22.60 16.36
C LYS A 386 -5.42 -21.27 17.05
N ILE A 387 -6.47 -20.50 17.35
CA ILE A 387 -6.37 -19.23 18.07
C ILE A 387 -7.35 -19.09 19.23
N SER A 388 -7.03 -18.17 20.14
CA SER A 388 -7.98 -17.60 21.10
C SER A 388 -7.77 -16.09 21.18
N LEU A 389 -8.88 -15.34 21.32
CA LEU A 389 -8.89 -13.88 21.36
C LEU A 389 -9.52 -13.42 22.68
N GLN A 390 -8.80 -12.56 23.41
CA GLN A 390 -9.30 -11.95 24.64
C GLN A 390 -8.95 -10.47 24.66
N SER A 391 -9.95 -9.63 24.89
CA SER A 391 -9.79 -8.23 25.24
C SER A 391 -9.84 -8.09 26.76
N PHE A 392 -8.85 -7.43 27.36
CA PHE A 392 -8.78 -7.27 28.80
C PHE A 392 -8.97 -5.81 29.22
N SER A 393 -9.74 -5.61 30.28
CA SER A 393 -9.86 -4.33 30.98
C SER A 393 -10.34 -4.59 32.42
N SER A 394 -10.84 -3.59 33.15
CA SER A 394 -11.49 -3.81 34.45
C SER A 394 -12.61 -4.86 34.34
N ALA A 395 -12.65 -5.82 35.26
CA ALA A 395 -13.72 -6.82 35.31
C ALA A 395 -15.13 -6.16 35.31
N GLY A 396 -16.05 -6.72 34.53
CA GLY A 396 -17.40 -6.18 34.33
C GLY A 396 -17.49 -4.94 33.42
N SER A 397 -16.38 -4.44 32.85
CA SER A 397 -16.38 -3.36 31.86
C SER A 397 -16.61 -3.86 30.45
N ASN A 398 -17.08 -2.98 29.56
CA ASN A 398 -17.57 -3.37 28.23
C ASN A 398 -16.54 -4.04 27.32
N ASN A 399 -15.24 -3.90 27.59
CA ASN A 399 -14.17 -4.55 26.83
C ASN A 399 -13.39 -5.60 27.63
N HIS A 400 -13.86 -6.01 28.80
CA HIS A 400 -13.36 -7.21 29.47
C HIS A 400 -14.13 -8.41 28.92
N ARG A 401 -13.65 -8.97 27.79
CA ARG A 401 -14.39 -9.97 27.00
C ARG A 401 -13.46 -10.98 26.34
N THR A 402 -13.85 -12.25 26.36
CA THR A 402 -13.23 -13.32 25.55
C THR A 402 -14.11 -13.61 24.33
N TRP A 403 -13.51 -13.87 23.17
CA TRP A 403 -14.26 -14.28 21.99
C TRP A 403 -14.92 -15.64 22.25
N GLU A 404 -16.26 -15.66 22.16
CA GLU A 404 -17.14 -16.77 22.56
C GLU A 404 -16.66 -18.15 22.10
N LYS A 405 -16.25 -18.30 20.83
CA LYS A 405 -15.80 -19.59 20.28
C LYS A 405 -14.50 -20.09 20.92
N SER A 406 -13.68 -19.19 21.47
CA SER A 406 -12.42 -19.48 22.15
C SER A 406 -12.49 -19.37 23.68
N SER A 407 -13.70 -19.29 24.25
CA SER A 407 -13.93 -19.25 25.71
C SER A 407 -13.32 -20.45 26.44
N ASN A 408 -13.36 -21.63 25.83
CA ASN A 408 -12.85 -22.89 26.37
C ASN A 408 -11.45 -23.28 25.84
N GLY A 409 -10.67 -22.33 25.31
CA GLY A 409 -9.32 -22.55 24.80
C GLY A 409 -9.15 -22.25 23.30
N LEU A 410 -8.14 -22.84 22.67
CA LEU A 410 -7.80 -22.57 21.28
C LEU A 410 -8.73 -23.29 20.28
N VAL A 411 -9.22 -22.57 19.28
CA VAL A 411 -10.07 -23.11 18.19
C VAL A 411 -9.48 -22.85 16.81
N LYS A 412 -9.68 -23.80 15.88
CA LYS A 412 -9.18 -23.67 14.49
C LYS A 412 -9.89 -22.52 13.77
N ILE A 413 -9.11 -21.61 13.18
CA ILE A 413 -9.66 -20.40 12.56
C ILE A 413 -10.36 -20.65 11.22
N GLY A 414 -9.99 -21.72 10.52
CA GLY A 414 -10.64 -22.16 9.27
C GLY A 414 -11.90 -23.00 9.44
N GLN A 415 -12.45 -23.11 10.65
CA GLN A 415 -13.78 -23.71 10.84
C GLN A 415 -14.85 -22.72 10.35
N ASP A 416 -15.90 -23.22 9.68
CA ASP A 416 -16.94 -22.40 9.03
C ASP A 416 -17.48 -21.28 9.95
N GLY A 417 -17.36 -20.03 9.50
CA GLY A 417 -17.81 -18.84 10.21
C GLY A 417 -16.92 -18.39 11.38
N PHE A 418 -15.86 -19.12 11.74
CA PHE A 418 -15.01 -18.78 12.89
C PHE A 418 -14.13 -17.56 12.57
N ARG A 419 -13.62 -17.44 11.34
CA ARG A 419 -12.81 -16.28 10.92
C ARG A 419 -13.63 -15.00 10.91
N GLU A 420 -14.86 -15.07 10.42
CA GLU A 420 -15.82 -13.97 10.36
C GLU A 420 -16.27 -13.58 11.78
N SER A 421 -16.52 -14.56 12.65
CA SER A 421 -16.85 -14.34 14.06
C SER A 421 -15.69 -13.71 14.85
N ALA A 422 -14.45 -14.15 14.61
CA ALA A 422 -13.24 -13.57 15.19
C ALA A 422 -13.04 -12.10 14.74
N ILE A 423 -13.22 -11.82 13.44
CA ILE A 423 -13.17 -10.47 12.89
C ILE A 423 -14.28 -9.60 13.46
N SER A 424 -15.50 -10.14 13.64
CA SER A 424 -16.63 -9.44 14.26
C SER A 424 -16.36 -9.07 15.72
N PHE A 425 -15.79 -10.01 16.50
CA PHE A 425 -15.34 -9.73 17.87
C PHE A 425 -14.33 -8.57 17.90
N VAL A 426 -13.32 -8.58 17.04
CA VAL A 426 -12.32 -7.50 16.92
C VAL A 426 -12.98 -6.17 16.54
N ASN A 427 -13.85 -6.15 15.53
CA ASN A 427 -14.60 -4.95 15.12
C ASN A 427 -15.58 -4.43 16.21
N SER A 428 -15.79 -5.17 17.31
CA SER A 428 -16.67 -4.75 18.41
C SER A 428 -15.96 -4.09 19.60
N MET A 429 -14.63 -3.95 19.55
CA MET A 429 -13.82 -3.44 20.66
C MET A 429 -13.84 -1.90 20.78
N ASP A 430 -14.23 -1.16 19.75
CA ASP A 430 -14.42 0.29 19.78
C ASP A 430 -15.90 0.71 19.99
N ASN A 431 -16.78 -0.25 20.29
CA ASN A 431 -18.20 0.03 20.53
C ASN A 431 -18.46 0.72 21.88
N GLY A 432 -19.42 1.64 21.90
CA GLY A 432 -19.91 2.30 23.11
C GLY A 432 -19.04 3.48 23.60
N ASP A 433 -19.30 3.92 24.83
CA ASP A 433 -18.57 5.03 25.44
C ASP A 433 -17.23 4.53 26.01
N PRO A 434 -16.07 5.09 25.63
CA PRO A 434 -14.78 4.60 26.12
C PRO A 434 -14.57 4.76 27.63
N ARG A 435 -15.36 5.60 28.30
CA ARG A 435 -15.38 5.69 29.78
C ARG A 435 -15.93 4.42 30.44
N SER A 436 -16.70 3.62 29.70
CA SER A 436 -17.25 2.32 30.13
C SER A 436 -16.35 1.12 29.79
N TRP A 437 -15.24 1.34 29.11
CA TRP A 437 -14.29 0.28 28.73
C TRP A 437 -13.39 -0.16 29.89
N GLY A 438 -13.33 0.59 30.99
CA GLY A 438 -12.55 0.22 32.18
C GLY A 438 -11.06 0.57 32.09
N GLY A 439 -10.28 0.11 33.06
CA GLY A 439 -8.84 0.32 33.16
C GLY A 439 -8.01 -0.88 32.66
N THR A 440 -6.69 -0.77 32.71
CA THR A 440 -5.73 -1.79 32.28
C THR A 440 -5.56 -2.86 33.37
N TYR A 441 -6.20 -4.02 33.21
CA TYR A 441 -6.13 -5.17 34.13
C TYR A 441 -5.87 -6.47 33.35
N PRO A 442 -4.60 -6.80 33.02
CA PRO A 442 -4.27 -7.92 32.13
C PRO A 442 -4.29 -9.29 32.81
N TRP A 443 -4.46 -9.35 34.13
CA TRP A 443 -4.11 -10.51 34.97
C TRP A 443 -4.87 -11.78 34.63
N GLU A 444 -6.20 -11.71 34.48
CA GLU A 444 -7.01 -12.89 34.16
C GLU A 444 -6.64 -13.51 32.80
N GLY A 445 -6.38 -12.67 31.80
CA GLY A 445 -6.00 -13.15 30.47
C GLY A 445 -4.55 -13.63 30.38
N LEU A 446 -3.64 -13.03 31.17
CA LEU A 446 -2.28 -13.55 31.33
C LEU A 446 -2.32 -14.91 32.03
N ASP A 447 -2.99 -15.01 33.18
CA ASP A 447 -3.13 -16.25 33.94
C ASP A 447 -3.74 -17.36 33.05
N SER A 448 -4.87 -17.08 32.38
CA SER A 448 -5.51 -17.98 31.41
C SER A 448 -4.56 -18.43 30.28
N SER A 449 -3.69 -17.53 29.79
CA SER A 449 -2.70 -17.86 28.75
C SER A 449 -1.58 -18.75 29.28
N PHE A 450 -1.13 -18.55 30.52
CA PHE A 450 -0.09 -19.34 31.16
C PHE A 450 -0.61 -20.67 31.78
N ASP A 451 -1.92 -20.82 32.01
CA ASP A 451 -2.56 -22.07 32.42
C ASP A 451 -2.80 -23.04 31.23
N ASP A 452 -3.15 -22.52 30.04
CA ASP A 452 -3.47 -23.35 28.87
C ASP A 452 -2.22 -23.99 28.26
N ASN A 453 -2.02 -25.27 28.54
CA ASN A 453 -0.88 -26.06 28.07
C ASN A 453 -0.87 -26.35 26.55
N GLU A 454 -1.93 -26.05 25.79
CA GLU A 454 -1.91 -26.18 24.32
C GLU A 454 -1.22 -24.99 23.65
N THR A 455 -1.41 -23.77 24.17
CA THR A 455 -0.80 -22.56 23.61
C THR A 455 0.72 -22.61 23.64
N ASP A 456 1.38 -22.23 22.54
CA ASP A 456 2.85 -22.11 22.49
C ASP A 456 3.35 -20.69 22.22
N THR A 457 2.45 -19.80 21.76
CA THR A 457 2.76 -18.40 21.46
C THR A 457 1.66 -17.48 21.98
N LEU A 458 2.04 -16.47 22.76
CA LEU A 458 1.17 -15.38 23.21
C LEU A 458 1.61 -14.09 22.51
N TYR A 459 0.65 -13.29 22.06
CA TYR A 459 0.82 -11.88 21.72
C TYR A 459 0.05 -11.04 22.73
N PHE A 460 0.78 -10.30 23.55
CA PHE A 460 0.23 -9.43 24.61
C PHE A 460 0.45 -7.96 24.23
N LEU A 461 -0.63 -7.20 24.05
CA LEU A 461 -0.59 -5.82 23.57
C LEU A 461 -1.31 -4.87 24.53
N THR A 462 -0.66 -3.76 24.88
CA THR A 462 -1.24 -2.68 25.72
C THR A 462 -0.66 -1.32 25.38
N ASP A 463 -1.41 -0.26 25.70
CA ASP A 463 -0.97 1.12 25.62
C ASP A 463 -0.67 1.76 26.99
N GLY A 464 -0.66 0.95 28.06
CA GLY A 464 -0.62 1.41 29.44
C GLY A 464 0.14 0.48 30.38
N LYS A 465 0.42 0.99 31.57
CA LYS A 465 0.81 0.16 32.73
C LYS A 465 -0.47 -0.39 33.40
N PRO A 466 -0.45 -1.60 33.98
CA PRO A 466 -1.56 -2.08 34.79
C PRO A 466 -1.98 -1.05 35.84
N ASN A 467 -3.27 -0.87 36.11
CA ASN A 467 -3.69 0.07 37.17
C ASN A 467 -3.47 -0.51 38.57
N LYS A 468 -3.63 -1.82 38.72
CA LYS A 468 -3.48 -2.58 39.96
C LYS A 468 -2.60 -3.79 39.73
N ARG A 469 -1.96 -4.27 40.80
CA ARG A 469 -1.28 -5.57 40.90
C ARG A 469 -2.31 -6.69 40.99
N ARG A 470 -1.85 -7.95 40.91
CA ARG A 470 -2.70 -9.16 41.01
C ARG A 470 -3.45 -9.28 42.35
N ASP A 471 -2.94 -8.65 43.40
CA ASP A 471 -3.57 -8.59 44.75
C ASP A 471 -4.54 -7.39 44.93
N GLY A 472 -4.83 -6.62 43.87
CA GLY A 472 -5.71 -5.44 43.92
C GLY A 472 -5.07 -4.17 44.50
N SER A 473 -3.85 -4.24 45.03
CA SER A 473 -3.09 -3.04 45.43
C SER A 473 -2.58 -2.27 44.20
N SER A 474 -2.28 -0.98 44.35
CA SER A 474 -1.91 -0.13 43.20
C SER A 474 -0.58 -0.54 42.57
N TRP A 475 -0.51 -0.51 41.23
CA TRP A 475 0.71 -0.84 40.50
C TRP A 475 1.80 0.21 40.69
N GLN A 476 3.04 -0.23 40.80
CA GLN A 476 4.25 0.57 40.97
C GLN A 476 5.40 -0.05 40.17
N ASP A 477 6.39 0.77 39.80
CA ASP A 477 7.46 0.31 38.92
C ASP A 477 8.41 -0.72 39.57
N TYR A 478 8.50 -0.75 40.90
CA TYR A 478 9.23 -1.81 41.63
C TYR A 478 8.50 -3.17 41.64
N ASN A 479 7.33 -3.30 41.02
CA ASN A 479 6.61 -4.58 40.91
C ASN A 479 7.01 -5.43 39.70
N TYR A 480 7.82 -4.89 38.80
CA TYR A 480 8.18 -5.52 37.52
C TYR A 480 8.75 -6.92 37.74
N ASP A 481 9.89 -7.03 38.42
CA ASP A 481 10.58 -8.31 38.67
C ASP A 481 9.67 -9.35 39.32
N SER A 482 8.90 -8.95 40.35
CA SER A 482 7.99 -9.86 41.06
C SER A 482 6.89 -10.43 40.15
N THR A 483 6.44 -9.64 39.17
CA THR A 483 5.39 -10.01 38.22
C THR A 483 5.96 -10.87 37.10
N VAL A 484 7.13 -10.51 36.57
CA VAL A 484 7.82 -11.29 35.53
C VAL A 484 8.23 -12.65 36.09
N ASN A 485 8.86 -12.70 37.26
CA ASN A 485 9.26 -13.97 37.89
C ASN A 485 8.06 -14.89 38.15
N HIS A 486 6.90 -14.36 38.55
CA HIS A 486 5.68 -15.16 38.69
C HIS A 486 5.31 -15.89 37.40
N TYR A 487 5.27 -15.17 36.27
CA TYR A 487 4.93 -15.79 34.98
C TYR A 487 6.05 -16.70 34.44
N LEU A 488 7.32 -16.45 34.76
CA LEU A 488 8.42 -17.35 34.41
C LEU A 488 8.37 -18.66 35.20
N ASP A 489 8.09 -18.61 36.50
CA ASP A 489 7.93 -19.81 37.33
C ASP A 489 6.63 -20.55 36.99
N HIS A 490 5.62 -19.87 36.45
CA HIS A 490 4.52 -20.53 35.77
C HIS A 490 5.00 -21.22 34.47
N ASN A 491 5.73 -20.52 33.61
CA ASN A 491 6.18 -21.05 32.32
C ASN A 491 7.04 -22.31 32.44
N LYS A 492 7.93 -22.36 33.43
CA LYS A 492 8.78 -23.53 33.75
C LYS A 492 7.99 -24.79 34.11
N ARG A 493 6.73 -24.66 34.56
CA ARG A 493 5.85 -25.77 34.99
C ARG A 493 4.91 -26.25 33.88
N ARG A 494 4.85 -25.56 32.75
CA ARG A 494 4.00 -25.94 31.61
C ARG A 494 4.59 -27.12 30.85
N LYS A 495 3.71 -27.94 30.25
CA LYS A 495 4.10 -29.03 29.31
C LYS A 495 4.78 -28.49 28.05
N GLN A 496 4.36 -27.30 27.61
CA GLN A 496 4.96 -26.60 26.48
C GLN A 496 5.26 -25.15 26.87
N THR A 497 6.52 -24.74 26.70
CA THR A 497 6.98 -23.39 26.99
C THR A 497 6.22 -22.38 26.13
N LEU A 498 5.59 -21.42 26.78
CA LEU A 498 4.91 -20.29 26.15
C LEU A 498 5.95 -19.23 25.75
N LYS A 499 5.96 -18.85 24.47
CA LYS A 499 6.71 -17.68 23.99
C LYS A 499 5.81 -16.45 24.04
N THR A 500 6.15 -15.46 24.87
CA THR A 500 5.33 -14.25 25.02
C THR A 500 5.93 -13.11 24.22
N ASN A 501 5.30 -12.75 23.11
CA ASN A 501 5.61 -11.52 22.39
C ASN A 501 4.81 -10.39 23.01
N THR A 502 5.44 -9.24 23.26
CA THR A 502 4.81 -8.11 23.94
C THR A 502 4.91 -6.83 23.10
N ILE A 503 3.81 -6.09 23.02
CA ILE A 503 3.67 -4.90 22.17
C ILE A 503 3.17 -3.74 23.02
N ALA A 504 3.99 -2.71 23.21
CA ALA A 504 3.65 -1.53 24.00
C ALA A 504 3.39 -0.32 23.08
N ILE A 505 2.20 0.27 23.13
CA ILE A 505 1.79 1.40 22.26
C ILE A 505 1.86 2.73 23.03
N GLY A 506 2.65 3.68 22.53
CA GLY A 506 2.73 5.05 23.06
C GLY A 506 3.52 5.21 24.36
N LEU A 507 3.88 4.13 25.05
CA LEU A 507 4.63 4.13 26.31
C LEU A 507 5.71 3.03 26.33
N ALA A 508 6.84 3.32 26.97
CA ALA A 508 7.83 2.31 27.31
C ALA A 508 7.33 1.41 28.45
N SER A 509 7.57 0.10 28.34
CA SER A 509 7.08 -0.89 29.31
C SER A 509 8.16 -1.92 29.65
N PRO A 510 9.09 -1.60 30.57
CA PRO A 510 10.24 -2.46 30.86
C PRO A 510 9.88 -3.87 31.36
N TRP A 511 8.76 -4.02 32.08
CA TRP A 511 8.29 -5.33 32.52
C TRP A 511 7.79 -6.21 31.37
N MET A 512 7.27 -5.62 30.29
CA MET A 512 6.87 -6.34 29.07
C MET A 512 8.08 -6.74 28.23
N GLU A 513 9.09 -5.87 28.16
CA GLU A 513 10.38 -6.16 27.55
C GLU A 513 11.06 -7.34 28.26
N ASP A 514 11.13 -7.29 29.59
CA ASP A 514 11.71 -8.35 30.41
C ASP A 514 10.93 -9.67 30.33
N LEU A 515 9.58 -9.62 30.38
CA LEU A 515 8.73 -10.79 30.21
C LEU A 515 8.92 -11.45 28.84
N SER A 516 8.96 -10.69 27.76
CA SER A 516 9.15 -11.26 26.42
C SER A 516 10.54 -11.85 26.24
N THR A 517 11.57 -11.11 26.65
CA THR A 517 12.97 -11.55 26.59
C THR A 517 13.17 -12.86 27.35
N LYS A 518 12.74 -12.93 28.61
CA LYS A 518 12.89 -14.12 29.45
C LYS A 518 11.96 -15.29 29.06
N THR A 519 10.96 -15.09 28.19
CA THR A 519 10.13 -16.15 27.61
C THR A 519 10.49 -16.52 26.17
N SER A 520 11.61 -16.02 25.63
CA SER A 520 12.03 -16.23 24.22
C SER A 520 11.03 -15.72 23.17
N GLY A 521 10.28 -14.65 23.51
CA GLY A 521 9.46 -13.89 22.58
C GLY A 521 10.16 -12.62 22.09
N ASN A 522 9.38 -11.71 21.48
CA ASN A 522 9.85 -10.44 20.95
C ASN A 522 9.16 -9.26 21.66
N TYR A 523 9.93 -8.22 22.04
CA TYR A 523 9.40 -6.93 22.46
C TYR A 523 9.28 -5.98 21.28
N LEU A 524 8.16 -5.27 21.18
CA LEU A 524 7.96 -4.16 20.27
C LEU A 524 7.41 -2.94 21.04
N GLN A 525 8.25 -1.91 21.19
CA GLN A 525 7.79 -0.58 21.58
C GLN A 525 7.37 0.20 20.34
N VAL A 526 6.15 0.73 20.34
CA VAL A 526 5.58 1.56 19.26
C VAL A 526 5.34 2.96 19.82
N ASP A 527 6.37 3.81 19.77
CA ASP A 527 6.30 5.20 20.24
C ASP A 527 6.76 6.19 19.15
N LYS A 528 6.56 7.49 19.44
CA LYS A 528 6.90 8.62 18.54
C LYS A 528 8.36 8.64 18.06
N HIS A 529 9.30 8.09 18.82
CA HIS A 529 10.73 8.04 18.49
C HIS A 529 11.18 6.68 17.92
N THR A 530 10.58 5.57 18.32
CA THR A 530 10.96 4.22 17.80
C THR A 530 10.53 4.01 16.34
N ALA A 531 9.47 4.71 15.90
CA ALA A 531 9.15 4.86 14.48
C ALA A 531 10.30 5.49 13.68
N ALA A 532 11.03 6.46 14.26
CA ALA A 532 12.19 7.08 13.64
C ALA A 532 13.48 6.23 13.79
N LYS A 533 13.70 5.58 14.93
CA LYS A 533 14.92 4.77 15.19
C LYS A 533 15.01 3.48 14.38
N THR A 534 13.88 2.93 13.93
CA THR A 534 13.89 1.76 13.04
C THR A 534 14.48 2.08 11.65
N LEU A 535 14.66 3.37 11.32
CA LEU A 535 15.30 3.83 10.08
C LEU A 535 16.84 3.97 10.19
N SER A 536 17.45 3.85 11.38
CA SER A 536 18.88 4.15 11.57
C SER A 536 19.79 2.92 11.73
N ASN A 537 19.24 1.75 12.10
CA ASN A 537 20.04 0.57 12.47
C ASN A 537 19.98 -0.58 11.45
N GLY A 538 19.61 -0.28 10.20
CA GLY A 538 19.76 -1.18 9.06
C GLY A 538 21.07 -0.92 8.31
N GLN A 539 22.20 -1.26 8.93
CA GLN A 539 23.49 -1.44 8.26
C GLN A 539 23.73 -2.94 8.02
#